data_AF-A0A258BU63-F1
#
_entry.id   AF-A0A258BU63-F1
#
_cell.length_a   1.000
_cell.length_b   1.000
_cell.length_c   1.000
_cell.angle_alpha   90.00
_cell.angle_beta   90.00
_cell.angle_gamma   90.00
#
_symmetry.space_group_name_H-M   'P 1'
#
loop_
_entity.id
_entity.type
_entity.pdbx_description
1 polymer ?
#
loop_
_entity_poly.entity_id
_entity_poly.type
_entity_poly.pdbx_seq_one_letter_code
_entity_poly.pdbx_strand_id
1 'polypeptide(L)' 'DLPRAELKRDAAIRREPQGKAPVLMHGVTGTQLAVKETRGKWRLVVYRDLLTDQLSEGWVYAPAVQMLGEPTP' A
#
# COMPACT_ATOMS: atom_id res chain seq x y z
N ASP A 1 -9.25 -13.41 -3.62
CA ASP A 1 -7.99 -12.66 -3.70
C ASP A 1 -8.19 -11.18 -3.53
N LEU A 2 -7.22 -10.51 -2.90
CA LEU A 2 -7.20 -9.06 -2.80
C LEU A 2 -6.73 -8.44 -4.13
N PRO A 3 -7.32 -7.31 -4.57
CA PRO A 3 -6.86 -6.58 -5.76
C PRO A 3 -5.38 -6.21 -5.66
N ARG A 4 -4.61 -6.54 -6.71
CA ARG A 4 -3.18 -6.23 -6.78
C ARG A 4 -2.97 -4.77 -7.14
N ALA A 5 -1.91 -4.19 -6.59
CA ALA A 5 -1.52 -2.83 -6.87
C ALA A 5 -0.01 -2.66 -6.66
N GLU A 6 0.49 -1.51 -7.06
CA GLU A 6 1.85 -1.10 -6.74
C GLU A 6 1.91 0.39 -6.41
N LEU A 7 3.01 0.81 -5.78
CA LEU A 7 3.33 2.21 -5.64
C LEU A 7 3.86 2.77 -6.96
N LYS A 8 3.16 3.71 -7.57
CA LYS A 8 3.66 4.39 -8.79
C LYS A 8 4.64 5.54 -8.52
N ARG A 9 4.88 5.82 -7.25
CA ARG A 9 5.88 6.78 -6.73
C ARG A 9 6.19 6.44 -5.28
N ASP A 10 7.30 6.94 -4.77
CA ASP A 10 7.67 6.79 -3.37
C ASP A 10 6.57 7.36 -2.45
N ALA A 11 6.22 6.60 -1.41
CA ALA A 11 5.12 6.95 -0.52
C ALA A 11 5.28 6.33 0.88
N ALA A 12 4.81 7.07 1.88
CA ALA A 12 4.70 6.56 3.24
C ALA A 12 3.45 5.68 3.39
N ILE A 13 3.65 4.50 3.97
CA ILE A 13 2.59 3.64 4.51
C ILE A 13 2.48 3.95 6.01
N ARG A 14 1.27 4.29 6.47
CA ARG A 14 1.01 4.84 7.81
C ARG A 14 0.11 3.94 8.63
N ARG A 15 0.17 4.10 9.95
CA ARG A 15 -0.70 3.35 10.88
C ARG A 15 -2.19 3.70 10.72
N GLU A 16 -2.51 4.93 10.33
CA GLU A 16 -3.87 5.45 10.20
C GLU A 16 -4.04 6.27 8.90
N PRO A 17 -5.28 6.43 8.39
CA PRO A 17 -5.57 7.17 7.17
C PRO A 17 -5.54 8.70 7.39
N GLN A 18 -4.40 9.22 7.85
CA GLN A 18 -4.18 10.65 8.06
C GLN A 18 -2.70 11.04 7.87
N GLY A 19 -2.45 12.26 7.38
CA GLY A 19 -1.10 12.70 7.00
C GLY A 19 -0.11 12.83 8.16
N LYS A 20 -0.60 12.97 9.40
CA LYS A 20 0.23 13.07 10.63
C LYS A 20 0.43 11.73 11.34
N ALA A 21 -0.19 10.64 10.87
CA ALA A 21 -0.05 9.34 11.50
C ALA A 21 1.39 8.81 11.42
N PRO A 22 1.84 8.01 12.40
CA PRO A 22 3.14 7.36 12.35
C PRO A 22 3.36 6.62 11.03
N VAL A 23 4.54 6.78 10.45
CA VAL A 23 4.97 6.03 9.27
C VAL A 23 5.43 4.66 9.74
N LEU A 24 4.85 3.62 9.17
CA LEU A 24 5.27 2.23 9.38
C LEU A 24 6.39 1.85 8.43
N MET A 25 6.31 2.34 7.19
CA MET A 25 7.26 2.00 6.13
C MET A 25 7.29 3.09 5.06
N HIS A 26 8.47 3.34 4.50
CA HIS A 26 8.66 4.17 3.31
C HIS A 26 8.79 3.26 2.10
N GLY A 27 7.73 3.18 1.30
CA GLY A 27 7.69 2.35 0.11
C GLY A 27 8.29 3.09 -1.06
N VAL A 28 9.07 2.38 -1.86
CA VAL A 28 9.64 2.89 -3.10
C VAL A 28 8.73 2.60 -4.28
N THR A 29 8.88 3.35 -5.36
CA THR A 29 8.21 3.08 -6.63
C THR A 29 8.37 1.60 -7.05
N GLY A 30 7.29 0.96 -7.50
CA GLY A 30 7.23 -0.47 -7.85
C GLY A 30 6.97 -1.41 -6.67
N THR A 31 6.92 -0.92 -5.42
CA THR A 31 6.54 -1.74 -4.25
C THR A 31 5.20 -2.40 -4.50
N GLN A 32 5.17 -3.74 -4.46
CA GLN A 32 3.97 -4.53 -4.68
C GLN A 32 3.08 -4.53 -3.43
N LEU A 33 1.78 -4.34 -3.66
CA LEU A 33 0.75 -4.17 -2.65
C LEU A 33 -0.49 -4.99 -3.01
N ALA A 34 -1.30 -5.31 -2.00
CA ALA A 34 -2.67 -5.72 -2.20
C ALA A 34 -3.61 -4.75 -1.49
N VAL A 35 -4.69 -4.32 -2.14
CA VAL A 35 -5.64 -3.37 -1.55
C VAL A 35 -6.72 -4.11 -0.79
N LYS A 36 -6.80 -3.89 0.52
CA LYS A 36 -7.78 -4.50 1.43
C LYS A 36 -9.01 -3.63 1.63
N GLU A 37 -8.82 -2.32 1.77
CA GLU A 37 -9.92 -1.38 2.04
C GLU A 37 -9.68 -0.02 1.36
N THR A 38 -10.78 0.69 1.09
CA THR A 38 -10.77 2.06 0.57
C THR A 38 -11.52 2.98 1.53
N ARG A 39 -10.85 4.05 1.98
CA ARG A 39 -11.47 5.10 2.82
C ARG A 39 -11.12 6.49 2.30
N GLY A 40 -12.03 7.06 1.50
CA GLY A 40 -11.81 8.36 0.86
C GLY A 40 -10.50 8.38 0.06
N LYS A 41 -9.58 9.28 0.45
CA LYS A 41 -8.26 9.43 -0.18
C LYS A 41 -7.21 8.42 0.30
N TRP A 42 -7.59 7.40 1.06
CA TRP A 42 -6.67 6.41 1.61
C TRP A 42 -7.04 4.99 1.15
N ARG A 43 -6.01 4.14 1.09
CA ARG A 43 -6.12 2.71 0.81
C ARG A 43 -5.44 1.95 1.94
N LEU A 44 -6.15 1.02 2.56
CA LEU A 44 -5.53 0.04 3.44
C LEU A 44 -4.90 -1.03 2.54
N VAL A 45 -3.59 -1.20 2.66
CA VAL A 45 -2.82 -2.12 1.83
C VAL A 45 -2.13 -3.17 2.67
N VAL A 46 -2.04 -4.37 2.13
CA VAL A 46 -1.14 -5.42 2.59
C VAL A 46 0.16 -5.30 1.79
N TYR A 47 1.29 -5.31 2.47
CA TYR A 47 2.63 -5.22 1.87
C TYR A 47 3.59 -6.18 2.56
N ARG A 48 4.67 -6.55 1.88
CA ARG A 48 5.78 -7.32 2.47
C ARG A 48 6.74 -6.35 3.16
N ASP A 49 6.88 -6.49 4.46
CA ASP A 49 7.92 -5.81 5.22
C ASP A 49 9.27 -6.50 4.97
N LEU A 50 10.23 -5.77 4.40
CA LEU A 50 11.53 -6.31 4.02
C LEU A 50 12.44 -6.59 5.22
N LEU A 51 12.16 -6.02 6.41
CA LEU A 51 12.97 -6.25 7.60
C LEU A 51 12.63 -7.58 8.27
N THR A 52 11.36 -7.97 8.22
CA THR A 52 10.82 -9.15 8.93
C THR A 52 10.38 -10.26 7.99
N ASP A 53 10.33 -10.00 6.68
CA ASP A 53 9.74 -10.84 5.64
C ASP A 53 8.28 -11.24 5.89
N GLN A 54 7.58 -10.46 6.73
CA GLN A 54 6.18 -10.69 7.07
C GLN A 54 5.24 -9.79 6.25
N LEU A 55 4.00 -10.25 6.10
CA LEU A 55 2.94 -9.40 5.58
C LEU A 55 2.46 -8.45 6.67
N SER A 56 2.42 -7.18 6.35
CA SER A 56 1.96 -6.10 7.22
C SER A 56 0.86 -5.30 6.54
N GLU A 57 0.06 -4.60 7.36
CA GLU A 57 -1.01 -3.72 6.90
C GLU A 57 -0.73 -2.26 7.23
N GLY A 58 -1.14 -1.37 6.33
CA GLY A 58 -1.09 0.07 6.61
C GLY A 58 -1.79 0.91 5.56
N TRP A 59 -1.96 2.19 5.86
CA TRP A 59 -2.69 3.14 5.05
C TRP A 59 -1.75 3.94 4.15
N VAL A 60 -2.05 3.96 2.85
CA VAL A 60 -1.32 4.76 1.85
C VAL A 60 -2.27 5.73 1.15
N TYR A 61 -1.73 6.88 0.76
CA TYR A 61 -2.48 7.90 0.04
C TYR A 61 -2.83 7.40 -1.36
N ALA A 62 -4.12 7.38 -1.70
CA ALA A 62 -4.64 6.75 -2.91
C ALA A 62 -3.94 7.21 -4.21
N PRO A 63 -3.62 8.50 -4.41
CA PRO A 63 -2.86 8.94 -5.58
C PRO A 63 -1.45 8.36 -5.74
N ALA A 64 -0.88 7.67 -4.74
CA ALA A 64 0.38 6.95 -4.87
C ALA A 64 0.21 5.49 -5.34
N VAL A 65 -1.02 5.00 -5.39
CA VAL A 65 -1.33 3.60 -5.73
C VAL A 65 -1.75 3.50 -7.19
N GLN A 66 -1.20 2.51 -7.89
CA GLN A 66 -1.63 2.07 -9.21
C GLN A 66 -2.19 0.66 -9.11
N MET A 67 -3.45 0.47 -9.48
CA MET A 67 -4.04 -0.86 -9.53
C MET A 67 -3.40 -1.65 -10.67
N LEU A 68 -3.00 -2.88 -10.38
CA LEU A 68 -2.58 -3.85 -11.37
C LEU A 68 -3.84 -4.63 -11.75
N GLY A 69 -4.09 -4.79 -13.06
CA GLY A 69 -5.24 -5.55 -13.55
C GLY A 69 -5.25 -6.99 -13.02
N GLU A 70 -6.33 -7.71 -13.28
CA GLU A 70 -6.35 -9.16 -13.01
C GLU A 70 -5.18 -9.83 -13.75
N PRO A 71 -4.49 -10.81 -13.14
CA PRO A 71 -3.49 -11.58 -13.86
C PRO A 71 -4.18 -12.16 -15.09
N THR A 72 -3.69 -11.77 -16.28
CA THR A 72 -4.15 -12.36 -17.52
C THR A 72 -3.78 -13.86 -17.45
N PRO A 73 -4.73 -14.78 -17.72
CA PRO A 73 -4.49 -16.23 -17.63
C PRO A 73 -3.27 -16.72 -18.41
#